data_AF-A0A835I518-F1
#
_entry.id   AF-A0A835I518-F1
#
_cell.length_a   1.000
_cell.length_b   1.000
_cell.length_c   1.000
_cell.angle_alpha   90.00
_cell.angle_beta   90.00
_cell.angle_gamma   90.00
#
_symmetry.space_group_name_H-M   'P 1'
#
loop_
_entity.id
_entity.type
_entity.pdbx_description
1 polymer ?
#
loop_
_entity_poly.entity_id
_entity_poly.type
_entity_poly.pdbx_seq_one_letter_code
_entity_poly.pdbx_strand_id
1 'polypeptide(L)'
;MQENPLLQKDPYERSVARFWAKYFEDKNSSIAELFVTTGENRDKAAKDCLEMLRTIEEHGGLGEKKFFGGDEIGLADLVLGFLAQWFGVIEEVVAVKIMEPQQFPRLQAWIKNFKEVPIIKENLLMRTCYPCSNGEGSR
;
A
#
# COMPACT_ATOMS: atom_id res chain seq x y z
N MET A 1 -21.19 -20.89 -1.02
CA MET A 1 -20.47 -19.65 -1.37
C MET A 1 -19.81 -19.19 -0.10
N GLN A 2 -18.49 -19.12 -0.06
CA GLN A 2 -17.79 -18.61 1.11
C GLN A 2 -18.00 -17.10 1.14
N GLU A 3 -18.68 -16.60 2.16
CA GLU A 3 -18.86 -15.17 2.35
C GLU A 3 -17.62 -14.61 3.04
N ASN A 4 -16.86 -13.80 2.32
CA ASN A 4 -15.73 -13.03 2.85
C ASN A 4 -16.17 -11.56 2.96
N PRO A 5 -16.92 -11.19 4.02
CA PRO A 5 -17.36 -9.82 4.18
C PRO A 5 -16.15 -8.92 4.36
N LEU A 6 -16.01 -7.91 3.49
CA LEU A 6 -14.91 -6.93 3.54
C LEU A 6 -14.86 -6.14 4.85
N LEU A 7 -15.97 -6.12 5.58
CA LEU A 7 -16.09 -5.55 6.91
C LEU A 7 -16.27 -6.67 7.94
N GLN A 8 -15.56 -6.56 9.05
CA GLN A 8 -15.68 -7.46 10.17
C GLN A 8 -17.10 -7.44 10.75
N LYS A 9 -17.53 -8.60 11.24
CA LYS A 9 -18.85 -8.77 11.88
C LYS A 9 -18.93 -8.01 13.21
N ASP A 10 -17.83 -7.99 13.95
CA ASP A 10 -17.72 -7.24 15.19
C ASP A 10 -17.79 -5.71 14.91
N PRO A 11 -18.64 -4.95 15.62
CA PRO A 11 -18.77 -3.51 15.40
C PRO A 11 -17.51 -2.70 15.69
N TYR A 12 -16.68 -3.14 16.64
CA TYR A 12 -15.45 -2.45 16.99
C TYR A 12 -14.36 -2.67 15.92
N GLU A 13 -14.11 -3.93 15.53
CA GLU A 13 -13.16 -4.21 14.44
C GLU A 13 -13.57 -3.51 13.13
N ARG A 14 -14.89 -3.42 12.87
CA ARG A 14 -15.43 -2.66 11.73
C ARG A 14 -15.13 -1.16 11.82
N SER A 15 -15.20 -0.57 13.00
CA SER A 15 -14.89 0.86 13.18
C SER A 15 -13.40 1.12 13.02
N VAL A 16 -12.53 0.21 13.50
CA VAL A 16 -11.09 0.24 13.31
C VAL A 16 -10.72 0.16 11.82
N ALA A 17 -11.34 -0.76 11.06
CA ALA A 17 -11.11 -0.86 9.62
C ALA A 17 -11.48 0.43 8.88
N ARG A 18 -12.61 1.05 9.25
CA ARG A 18 -13.03 2.35 8.68
C ARG A 18 -12.10 3.49 9.08
N PHE A 19 -11.61 3.49 10.31
CA PHE A 19 -10.64 4.48 10.78
C PHE A 19 -9.37 4.45 9.93
N TRP A 20 -8.77 3.29 9.69
CA TRP A 20 -7.56 3.19 8.88
C TRP A 20 -7.77 3.54 7.41
N ALA A 21 -8.90 3.11 6.84
CA ALA A 21 -9.29 3.51 5.49
C ALA A 21 -9.40 5.05 5.38
N LYS A 22 -10.12 5.67 6.32
CA LYS A 22 -10.31 7.13 6.35
C LYS A 22 -9.01 7.88 6.62
N TYR A 23 -8.18 7.39 7.55
CA TYR A 23 -6.88 7.97 7.86
C TYR A 23 -5.99 8.00 6.61
N PHE A 24 -5.95 6.91 5.85
CA PHE A 24 -5.22 6.87 4.60
C PHE A 24 -5.79 7.84 3.56
N GLU A 25 -7.11 7.83 3.33
CA GLU A 25 -7.76 8.77 2.40
C GLU A 25 -7.44 10.24 2.72
N ASP A 26 -7.47 10.61 4.00
CA ASP A 26 -7.17 11.98 4.46
C ASP A 26 -5.71 12.37 4.27
N LYS A 27 -4.79 11.39 4.26
CA LYS A 27 -3.34 11.61 4.16
C LYS A 27 -2.80 11.36 2.75
N ASN A 28 -3.55 10.72 1.88
CA ASN A 28 -3.14 10.37 0.51
C ASN A 28 -2.86 11.61 -0.37
N SER A 29 -3.37 12.79 -0.02
CA SER A 29 -3.00 14.04 -0.71
C SER A 29 -1.50 14.30 -0.71
N SER A 30 -0.79 13.96 0.38
CA SER A 30 0.67 14.09 0.46
C SER A 30 1.39 13.22 -0.58
N ILE A 31 0.84 12.05 -0.93
CA ILE A 31 1.40 11.16 -1.95
C ILE A 31 1.21 11.76 -3.35
N ALA A 32 0.03 12.35 -3.60
CA ALA A 32 -0.22 13.07 -4.84
C ALA A 32 0.69 14.30 -4.97
N GLU A 33 0.85 15.07 -3.90
CA GLU A 33 1.74 16.25 -3.85
C GLU A 33 3.21 15.86 -4.06
N LEU A 34 3.67 14.78 -3.45
CA LEU A 34 5.02 14.23 -3.64
C LEU A 34 5.30 14.01 -5.14
N PHE A 35 4.32 13.44 -5.85
CA PHE A 35 4.43 13.12 -7.27
C PHE A 35 4.43 14.38 -8.16
N VAL A 36 3.56 15.36 -7.90
CA VAL A 36 3.34 16.49 -8.84
C VAL A 36 4.15 17.75 -8.53
N THR A 37 4.63 17.94 -7.31
CA THR A 37 5.36 19.14 -6.89
C THR A 37 6.87 18.96 -6.97
N THR A 38 7.65 20.04 -6.84
CA THR A 38 9.14 20.04 -6.82
C THR A 38 9.68 20.97 -5.73
N GLY A 39 10.96 20.86 -5.39
CA GLY A 39 11.62 21.75 -4.42
C GLY A 39 11.04 21.61 -3.01
N GLU A 40 10.93 22.73 -2.29
CA GLU A 40 10.48 22.76 -0.88
C GLU A 40 9.11 22.11 -0.65
N ASN A 41 8.18 22.24 -1.61
CA ASN A 41 6.87 21.61 -1.54
C ASN A 41 6.96 20.08 -1.58
N ARG A 42 7.87 19.54 -2.41
CA ARG A 42 8.13 18.09 -2.46
C ARG A 42 8.77 17.61 -1.18
N ASP A 43 9.72 18.35 -0.63
CA ASP A 43 10.38 17.99 0.62
C ASP A 43 9.39 17.96 1.79
N LYS A 44 8.42 18.89 1.81
CA LYS A 44 7.32 18.87 2.77
C LYS A 44 6.42 17.65 2.55
N ALA A 45 5.98 17.40 1.32
CA ALA A 45 5.14 16.24 1.00
C ALA A 45 5.83 14.90 1.35
N ALA A 46 7.14 14.80 1.17
CA ALA A 46 7.93 13.62 1.56
C ALA A 46 7.93 13.40 3.07
N LYS A 47 8.04 14.48 3.87
CA LYS A 47 7.94 14.41 5.34
C LYS A 47 6.54 13.98 5.78
N ASP A 48 5.50 14.57 5.19
CA ASP A 48 4.10 14.23 5.49
C ASP A 48 3.80 12.75 5.14
N CYS A 49 4.31 12.27 4.00
CA CYS A 49 4.24 10.85 3.63
C CYS A 49 4.95 9.96 4.66
N LEU A 50 6.16 10.34 5.07
CA LEU A 50 6.95 9.60 6.05
C LEU A 50 6.22 9.48 7.39
N GLU A 51 5.62 10.56 7.88
CA GLU A 51 4.83 10.57 9.11
C GLU A 51 3.58 9.69 9.01
N MET A 52 2.86 9.76 7.89
CA MET A 52 1.73 8.86 7.62
C MET A 52 2.16 7.39 7.65
N LEU A 53 3.25 7.05 6.96
CA LEU A 53 3.76 5.68 6.91
C LEU A 53 4.23 5.19 8.29
N ARG A 54 4.88 6.04 9.09
CA ARG A 54 5.27 5.73 10.47
C ARG A 54 4.06 5.44 11.35
N THR A 55 3.02 6.28 11.24
CA THR A 55 1.76 6.06 11.98
C THR A 55 1.14 4.71 11.64
N ILE A 56 1.14 4.33 10.37
CA ILE A 56 0.61 3.03 9.92
C ILE A 56 1.48 1.87 10.42
N GLU A 57 2.80 1.98 10.34
CA GLU A 57 3.74 0.96 10.80
C GLU A 57 3.62 0.69 12.32
N GLU A 58 3.51 1.76 13.11
CA GLU A 58 3.50 1.69 14.57
C GLU A 58 2.13 1.32 15.13
N HIS A 59 1.05 1.87 14.56
CA HIS A 59 -0.30 1.77 15.14
C HIS A 59 -1.28 0.95 14.29
N GLY A 60 -0.93 0.60 13.05
CA GLY A 60 -1.80 -0.11 12.12
C GLY A 60 -2.15 -1.54 12.51
N GLY A 61 -1.52 -2.10 13.54
CA GLY A 61 -1.73 -3.48 13.98
C GLY A 61 -1.09 -4.55 13.07
N LEU A 62 -0.39 -4.11 12.01
CA LEU A 62 0.44 -4.99 11.19
C LEU A 62 1.55 -5.62 12.05
N GLY A 63 1.98 -6.82 11.69
CA GLY A 63 2.97 -7.61 12.44
C GLY A 63 2.35 -8.52 13.50
N GLU A 64 1.27 -8.08 14.14
CA GLU A 64 0.39 -8.95 14.93
C GLU A 64 -0.66 -9.61 14.03
N LYS A 65 -1.20 -8.84 13.08
CA LYS A 65 -2.11 -9.30 12.03
C LYS A 65 -1.38 -9.37 10.69
N LYS A 66 -1.79 -10.32 9.83
CA LYS A 66 -1.25 -10.47 8.46
C LYS A 66 -1.71 -9.34 7.54
N PHE A 67 -2.97 -8.94 7.72
CA PHE A 67 -3.69 -7.87 7.02
C PHE A 67 -4.34 -6.95 8.05
N PHE A 68 -4.75 -5.74 7.67
CA PHE A 68 -5.60 -4.91 8.52
C PHE A 68 -6.93 -5.62 8.84
N GLY A 69 -7.38 -6.48 7.93
CA GLY A 69 -8.50 -7.38 8.09
C GLY A 69 -8.29 -8.53 9.10
N GLY A 70 -7.07 -8.78 9.57
CA GLY A 70 -6.71 -9.96 10.36
C GLY A 70 -5.99 -11.00 9.49
N ASP A 71 -6.61 -12.17 9.32
CA ASP A 71 -6.06 -13.29 8.53
C ASP A 71 -6.39 -13.18 7.03
N GLU A 72 -7.45 -12.43 6.69
CA GLU A 72 -7.92 -12.18 5.34
C GLU A 72 -7.92 -10.69 5.00
N ILE A 73 -7.98 -10.35 3.71
CA ILE A 73 -8.08 -8.96 3.23
C ILE A 73 -9.39 -8.34 3.71
N GLY A 74 -9.30 -7.16 4.33
CA GLY A 74 -10.45 -6.33 4.70
C GLY A 74 -10.51 -5.01 3.93
N LEU A 75 -11.46 -4.16 4.33
CA LEU A 75 -11.66 -2.83 3.73
C LEU A 75 -10.38 -1.99 3.72
N ALA A 76 -9.69 -1.89 4.86
CA ALA A 76 -8.48 -1.08 4.98
C ALA A 76 -7.37 -1.60 4.06
N ASP A 77 -7.20 -2.92 3.92
CA ASP A 77 -6.22 -3.49 3.00
C ASP A 77 -6.46 -3.09 1.54
N LEU A 78 -7.73 -3.04 1.12
CA LEU A 78 -8.09 -2.63 -0.24
C LEU A 78 -7.82 -1.14 -0.48
N VAL A 79 -8.16 -0.29 0.49
CA VAL A 79 -7.93 1.16 0.41
C VAL A 79 -6.44 1.48 0.41
N LEU A 80 -5.68 0.88 1.34
CA LEU A 80 -4.23 1.07 1.41
C LEU A 80 -3.49 0.31 0.30
N GLY A 81 -4.14 -0.61 -0.41
CA GLY A 81 -3.58 -1.38 -1.52
C GLY A 81 -2.97 -0.52 -2.63
N PHE A 82 -3.39 0.74 -2.75
CA PHE A 82 -2.73 1.75 -3.57
C PHE A 82 -1.24 1.89 -3.24
N LEU A 83 -0.88 1.93 -1.95
CA LEU A 83 0.51 1.99 -1.48
C LEU A 83 1.33 0.80 -1.99
N ALA A 84 0.79 -0.41 -1.85
CA ALA A 84 1.46 -1.62 -2.27
C ALA A 84 1.77 -1.60 -3.78
N GLN A 85 0.87 -1.05 -4.59
CA GLN A 85 1.00 -1.06 -6.05
C GLN A 85 1.84 0.10 -6.60
N TRP A 86 1.58 1.34 -6.16
CA TRP A 86 2.08 2.54 -6.83
C TRP A 86 3.22 3.24 -6.10
N PHE A 87 3.37 3.05 -4.78
CA PHE A 87 4.30 3.88 -4.01
C PHE A 87 5.76 3.72 -4.47
N GLY A 88 6.19 2.48 -4.78
CA GLY A 88 7.53 2.25 -5.34
C GLY A 88 7.77 2.93 -6.69
N VAL A 89 6.75 2.99 -7.56
CA VAL A 89 6.83 3.72 -8.84
C VAL A 89 6.96 5.22 -8.60
N ILE A 90 6.21 5.77 -7.63
CA ILE A 90 6.31 7.19 -7.26
C ILE A 90 7.72 7.52 -6.78
N GLU A 91 8.29 6.72 -5.86
CA GLU A 91 9.67 6.90 -5.38
C GLU A 91 10.69 6.92 -6.51
N GLU A 92 10.54 6.03 -7.49
CA GLU A 92 11.41 5.97 -8.68
C GLU A 92 11.27 7.20 -9.56
N VAL A 93 10.04 7.64 -9.86
CA VAL A 93 9.78 8.81 -10.71
C VAL A 93 10.31 10.10 -10.08
N VAL A 94 10.13 10.27 -8.75
CA VAL A 94 10.57 11.49 -8.07
C VAL A 94 12.01 11.42 -7.58
N ALA A 95 12.68 10.27 -7.72
CA ALA A 95 14.03 9.98 -7.22
C ALA A 95 14.19 10.25 -5.71
N VAL A 96 13.16 9.91 -4.91
CA VAL A 96 13.15 10.04 -3.45
C VAL A 96 12.79 8.69 -2.83
N LYS A 97 13.60 8.23 -1.88
CA LYS A 97 13.30 7.04 -1.07
C LYS A 97 12.67 7.44 0.25
N ILE A 98 11.50 6.89 0.55
CA ILE A 98 10.74 7.15 1.78
C ILE A 98 10.51 5.84 2.53
N MET A 99 9.99 4.80 1.86
CA MET A 99 9.62 3.53 2.48
C MET A 99 10.82 2.56 2.52
N GLU A 100 11.85 2.93 3.26
CA GLU A 100 13.03 2.06 3.43
C GLU A 100 12.67 0.76 4.19
N PRO A 101 13.09 -0.42 3.69
CA PRO A 101 12.65 -1.69 4.27
C PRO A 101 13.00 -1.87 5.75
N GLN A 102 14.10 -1.29 6.22
CA GLN A 102 14.53 -1.38 7.61
C GLN A 102 13.66 -0.53 8.54
N GLN A 103 13.05 0.54 8.03
CA GLN A 103 12.20 1.45 8.81
C GLN A 103 10.75 0.98 8.87
N PHE A 104 10.29 0.23 7.85
CA PHE A 104 8.89 -0.20 7.71
C PHE A 104 8.73 -1.72 7.55
N PRO A 105 9.33 -2.56 8.40
CA PRO A 105 9.34 -4.01 8.22
C PRO A 105 7.94 -4.63 8.17
N ARG A 106 6.97 -4.12 8.94
CA ARG A 106 5.61 -4.68 9.01
C ARG A 106 4.82 -4.32 7.76
N LEU A 107 4.93 -3.07 7.31
CA LEU A 107 4.32 -2.63 6.06
C LEU A 107 4.91 -3.36 4.86
N GLN A 108 6.23 -3.59 4.83
CA GLN A 108 6.86 -4.39 3.77
C GLN A 108 6.36 -5.83 3.75
N ALA A 109 6.25 -6.47 4.91
CA ALA A 109 5.66 -7.81 5.02
C ALA A 109 4.21 -7.82 4.54
N TRP A 110 3.43 -6.81 4.91
CA TRP A 110 2.06 -6.64 4.45
C TRP A 110 1.97 -6.45 2.93
N ILE A 111 2.79 -5.59 2.31
CA ILE A 111 2.83 -5.39 0.84
C ILE A 111 3.09 -6.71 0.13
N LYS A 112 4.07 -7.49 0.61
CA LYS A 112 4.40 -8.80 0.06
C LYS A 112 3.20 -9.75 0.16
N ASN A 113 2.59 -9.85 1.33
CA ASN A 113 1.43 -10.71 1.56
C ASN A 113 0.23 -10.29 0.70
N PHE A 114 -0.04 -8.99 0.58
CA PHE A 114 -1.14 -8.42 -0.20
C PHE A 114 -1.01 -8.75 -1.68
N LYS A 115 0.20 -8.58 -2.25
CA LYS A 115 0.48 -8.90 -3.66
C LYS A 115 0.39 -10.38 -3.99
N GLU A 116 0.56 -11.27 -3.01
CA GLU A 116 0.46 -12.71 -3.20
C GLU A 116 -0.96 -13.27 -3.07
N VAL A 117 -1.94 -12.46 -2.65
CA VAL A 117 -3.34 -12.90 -2.63
C VAL A 117 -3.81 -13.14 -4.08
N PRO A 118 -4.34 -14.33 -4.44
CA PRO A 118 -4.56 -14.71 -5.83
C PRO A 118 -5.34 -13.68 -6.65
N ILE A 119 -6.50 -13.22 -6.14
CA ILE A 119 -7.33 -12.23 -6.84
C ILE A 119 -6.63 -10.88 -6.98
N ILE A 120 -5.82 -10.46 -6.00
CA ILE A 120 -5.02 -9.24 -6.11
C ILE A 120 -3.93 -9.45 -7.15
N LYS A 121 -3.14 -10.52 -7.02
CA LYS A 121 -2.02 -10.87 -7.91
C LYS A 121 -2.43 -10.91 -9.38
N GLU A 122 -3.62 -11.42 -9.68
CA GLU A 122 -4.19 -11.50 -11.04
C GLU A 122 -4.61 -10.13 -11.58
N ASN A 123 -4.96 -9.17 -10.72
CA ASN A 123 -5.47 -7.86 -11.09
C ASN A 123 -4.47 -6.71 -10.86
N LEU A 124 -3.23 -6.98 -10.44
CA LEU A 124 -2.20 -5.94 -10.32
C LEU A 124 -1.86 -5.35 -11.70
N LEU A 125 -2.04 -4.03 -11.83
CA LEU A 125 -1.88 -3.25 -13.06
C LEU A 125 -0.47 -3.27 -13.66
N MET A 126 0.52 -3.87 -12.98
CA MET A 126 1.90 -3.96 -13.48
C MET A 126 2.18 -5.21 -14.34
N ARG A 127 1.22 -6.13 -14.53
CA ARG A 127 1.45 -7.28 -15.44
C ARG A 127 1.49 -6.89 -16.92
N THR A 128 0.96 -5.72 -17.32
CA THR A 128 0.69 -5.43 -18.75
C THR A 128 1.62 -4.43 -19.42
N CYS A 129 2.53 -3.76 -18.68
CA CYS A 129 3.40 -2.73 -19.28
C CYS A 129 4.82 -3.19 -19.62
N TYR A 130 5.13 -4.49 -19.57
CA TYR A 130 6.39 -5.02 -20.10
C TYR A 130 6.19 -6.29 -20.92
N PRO A 131 6.00 -6.18 -22.25
CA PRO A 131 6.61 -7.08 -23.19
C PRO A 131 7.88 -6.40 -23.73
N CYS A 132 8.91 -6.18 -22.89
CA CYS A 132 10.26 -6.17 -23.46
C CYS A 132 10.61 -7.63 -23.74
N SER A 133 10.20 -8.06 -24.93
CA SER A 133 10.89 -9.02 -25.79
C SER A 133 11.87 -9.93 -25.06
N ASN A 134 11.39 -11.11 -24.67
CA ASN A 134 12.25 -12.30 -24.66
C ASN A 134 12.74 -12.48 -26.09
N GLY A 135 13.89 -11.89 -26.40
CA GLY A 135 14.69 -12.20 -27.57
C GLY A 135 15.34 -13.55 -27.39
N GLU A 136 14.54 -14.61 -27.33
CA GLU A 136 14.98 -15.99 -27.44
C GLU A 136 13.95 -16.74 -28.30
N GLY A 137 14.32 -17.03 -29.56
CA GLY A 137 13.62 -18.01 -30.37
C GLY A 137 13.55 -17.78 -31.88
N SER A 138 14.52 -18.37 -32.60
CA SER A 138 14.40 -18.95 -33.95
C SER A 138 14.16 -18.04 -35.17
N ARG A 139 15.24 -17.81 -35.94
CA ARG A 139 15.46 -18.46 -37.24
C ARG A 139 16.94 -18.46 -37.60
#